data_AF-A0A9E5K6W0-F1
#
_entry.id   AF-A0A9E5K6W0-F1
#
_cell.length_a   1.000
_cell.length_b   1.000
_cell.length_c   1.000
_cell.angle_alpha   90.00
_cell.angle_beta   90.00
_cell.angle_gamma   90.00
#
_symmetry.space_group_name_H-M   'P 1'
#
loop_
_entity.id
_entity.type
_entity.pdbx_description
1 polymer ?
#
loop_
_entity_poly.entity_id
_entity_poly.type
_entity_poly.pdbx_seq_one_letter_code
_entity_poly.pdbx_strand_id
1 'polypeptide(L)'
;MRTRIFWAILAALLNMNLCFAADLDPKLKQFESSRMDVIKKVAPAVVAVVTGGGSGVLISADGFALTNFHVVAGQSPALKCGLQDGILYDAVLVGL
;
A
#
# COMPACT_ATOMS: atom_id res chain seq x y z
N MET A 1 -15.68 57.40 -8.45
CA MET A 1 -15.99 55.96 -8.62
C MET A 1 -14.78 55.14 -9.10
N ARG A 2 -14.08 55.54 -10.17
CA ARG A 2 -12.96 54.79 -10.77
C ARG A 2 -11.76 54.52 -9.85
N THR A 3 -11.40 55.46 -8.97
CA THR A 3 -10.29 55.30 -8.01
C THR A 3 -10.57 54.27 -6.92
N ARG A 4 -11.80 54.19 -6.42
CA ARG A 4 -12.18 53.20 -5.39
C ARG A 4 -12.15 51.76 -5.94
N ILE A 5 -12.54 51.59 -7.20
CA ILE A 5 -12.51 50.29 -7.89
C ILE A 5 -11.06 49.84 -8.12
N PHE A 6 -10.16 50.77 -8.49
CA PHE A 6 -8.74 50.49 -8.65
C PHE A 6 -8.10 49.99 -7.34
N TRP A 7 -8.35 50.68 -6.22
CA TRP A 7 -7.84 50.25 -4.91
C TRP A 7 -8.46 48.94 -4.42
N ALA A 8 -9.73 48.68 -4.74
CA ALA A 8 -10.39 47.41 -4.41
C ALA A 8 -9.80 46.23 -5.21
N ILE A 9 -9.50 46.43 -6.49
CA ILE A 9 -8.85 45.41 -7.35
C ILE A 9 -7.39 45.20 -6.91
N LEU A 10 -6.65 46.26 -6.59
CA LEU A 10 -5.28 46.15 -6.09
C LEU A 10 -5.23 45.42 -4.74
N ALA A 11 -6.18 45.71 -3.83
CA ALA A 11 -6.31 45.00 -2.56
C ALA A 11 -6.68 43.51 -2.76
N ALA A 12 -7.58 43.20 -3.70
CA ALA A 12 -7.94 41.82 -4.02
C ALA A 12 -6.76 41.04 -4.63
N LEU A 13 -5.96 41.68 -5.49
CA LEU A 13 -4.76 41.07 -6.08
C LEU A 13 -3.62 40.90 -5.07
N LEU A 14 -3.46 41.83 -4.11
CA LEU A 14 -2.48 41.67 -3.01
C LEU A 14 -2.85 40.55 -2.03
N ASN A 15 -4.14 40.25 -1.84
CA ASN A 15 -4.62 39.16 -0.97
C ASN A 15 -4.64 37.78 -1.65
N MET A 16 -4.23 37.67 -2.91
CA MET A 16 -4.30 36.42 -3.68
C MET A 16 -3.13 35.46 -3.39
N ASN A 17 -2.19 35.85 -2.53
CA ASN A 17 -1.09 34.98 -2.09
C ASN A 17 -1.24 34.70 -0.60
N LEU A 18 -1.46 33.41 -0.26
CA LEU A 18 -1.11 32.72 1.00
C LEU A 18 -2.12 31.62 1.39
N CYS A 19 -2.75 30.94 0.42
CA CYS A 19 -3.18 29.56 0.66
C CYS A 19 -2.12 28.61 0.08
N PHE A 20 -0.88 28.73 0.57
CA PHE A 20 0.10 27.67 0.34
C PHE A 20 -0.26 26.55 1.31
N ALA A 21 -0.70 25.41 0.78
CA ALA A 21 -0.68 24.18 1.56
C ALA A 21 0.73 24.03 2.12
N ALA A 22 0.85 23.96 3.45
CA ALA A 22 2.16 23.80 4.08
C ALA A 22 2.83 22.54 3.50
N ASP A 23 4.00 22.72 2.89
CA ASP A 23 4.74 21.60 2.34
C ASP A 23 5.12 20.67 3.49
N LEU A 24 4.85 19.38 3.34
CA LEU A 24 5.18 18.39 4.37
C LEU A 24 6.70 18.38 4.61
N ASP A 25 7.11 18.14 5.85
CA ASP A 25 8.52 17.96 6.22
C ASP A 25 9.19 17.01 5.21
N PRO A 26 10.29 17.41 4.54
CA PRO A 26 11.01 16.56 3.59
C PRO A 26 11.33 15.16 4.13
N LYS A 27 11.51 15.03 5.45
CA LYS A 27 11.74 13.76 6.12
C LYS A 27 10.55 12.80 5.98
N LEU A 28 9.32 13.29 5.95
CA LEU A 28 8.12 12.48 5.73
C LEU A 28 8.11 11.90 4.31
N LYS A 29 8.43 12.71 3.30
CA LYS A 29 8.54 12.26 1.91
C LYS A 29 9.62 11.18 1.75
N GLN A 30 10.74 11.34 2.47
CA GLN A 30 11.80 10.33 2.49
C GLN A 30 11.34 9.01 3.12
N PHE A 31 10.63 9.06 4.25
CA PHE A 31 10.09 7.86 4.91
C PHE A 31 9.06 7.14 4.03
N GLU A 32 8.18 7.89 3.38
CA GLU A 32 7.21 7.34 2.44
C GLU A 32 7.91 6.62 1.28
N SER A 33 8.89 7.28 0.65
CA SER A 33 9.70 6.67 -0.41
C SER A 33 10.37 5.39 0.05
N SER A 34 11.01 5.42 1.22
CA SER A 34 11.69 4.25 1.79
C SER A 34 10.74 3.08 2.02
N ARG A 35 9.51 3.36 2.48
CA ARG A 35 8.47 2.33 2.67
C ARG A 35 7.98 1.78 1.33
N MET A 36 7.77 2.63 0.32
CA MET A 36 7.39 2.19 -1.02
C MET A 36 8.45 1.28 -1.65
N ASP A 37 9.74 1.59 -1.45
CA ASP A 37 10.85 0.76 -1.95
C ASP A 37 10.85 -0.62 -1.30
N VAL A 38 10.62 -0.69 0.01
CA VAL A 38 10.49 -1.98 0.72
C VAL A 38 9.29 -2.76 0.20
N ILE A 39 8.11 -2.13 0.10
CA ILE A 39 6.90 -2.79 -0.41
C ILE A 39 7.15 -3.34 -1.82
N LYS A 40 7.70 -2.53 -2.73
CA LYS A 40 8.02 -2.94 -4.10
C LYS A 40 8.98 -4.14 -4.12
N LYS A 41 9.96 -4.16 -3.22
CA LYS A 41 10.93 -5.25 -3.11
C LYS A 41 10.29 -6.55 -2.62
N VAL A 42 9.38 -6.48 -1.65
CA VAL A 42 8.84 -7.69 -0.98
C VAL A 42 7.53 -8.19 -1.59
N ALA A 43 6.78 -7.34 -2.30
CA ALA A 43 5.46 -7.67 -2.83
C ALA A 43 5.41 -8.97 -3.67
N PRO A 44 6.41 -9.32 -4.50
CA PRO A 44 6.37 -10.56 -5.27
C PRO A 44 6.36 -11.84 -4.42
N ALA A 45 6.84 -11.77 -3.17
CA ALA A 45 6.86 -12.90 -2.26
C ALA A 45 5.61 -13.00 -1.37
N VAL A 46 4.72 -12.01 -1.39
CA VAL A 46 3.52 -12.00 -0.55
C VAL A 46 2.44 -12.88 -1.18
N VAL A 47 1.87 -13.77 -0.37
CA VAL A 47 0.82 -14.71 -0.75
C VAL A 47 -0.50 -14.24 -0.18
N ALA A 48 -1.55 -14.21 -1.00
CA ALA A 48 -2.93 -14.11 -0.54
C ALA A 48 -3.49 -15.52 -0.29
N VAL A 49 -3.87 -15.85 0.93
CA VAL A 49 -4.54 -17.12 1.26
C VAL A 49 -6.04 -16.89 1.15
N VAL A 50 -6.66 -17.40 0.08
CA VAL A 50 -8.05 -17.08 -0.28
C VAL A 50 -9.02 -17.88 0.58
N THR A 51 -8.76 -19.18 0.74
CA THR A 51 -9.56 -20.03 1.62
C THR A 51 -9.28 -19.62 3.06
N GLY A 52 -10.32 -19.26 3.83
CA GLY A 52 -10.23 -18.83 5.24
C GLY A 52 -9.74 -17.40 5.47
N GLY A 53 -9.18 -16.75 4.43
CA GLY A 53 -8.78 -15.35 4.46
C GLY A 53 -7.49 -15.12 5.25
N GLY A 54 -6.45 -14.64 4.57
CA GLY A 54 -5.21 -14.25 5.22
C GLY A 54 -4.09 -13.97 4.24
N SER A 55 -2.88 -13.86 4.78
CA SER A 55 -1.67 -13.66 4.00
C SER A 55 -0.59 -14.64 4.42
N GLY A 56 0.34 -14.88 3.51
CA GLY A 56 1.55 -15.62 3.78
C GLY A 56 2.72 -15.01 3.02
N VAL A 57 3.85 -15.71 3.07
CA VAL A 57 5.09 -15.31 2.39
C VAL A 57 5.78 -16.53 1.82
N LEU A 58 6.18 -16.46 0.56
CA LEU A 58 7.08 -17.43 -0.06
C LEU A 58 8.44 -17.37 0.63
N ILE A 59 8.94 -18.53 1.06
CA ILE A 59 10.25 -18.67 1.72
C ILE A 59 11.27 -19.41 0.86
N SER A 60 10.82 -20.01 -0.25
CA SER A 60 11.67 -20.75 -1.17
C SER A 60 11.11 -20.72 -2.59
N ALA A 61 12.00 -20.84 -3.59
CA ALA A 61 11.68 -20.73 -5.01
C ALA A 61 10.88 -21.93 -5.57
N ASP A 62 10.88 -23.05 -4.85
CA ASP A 62 10.08 -24.24 -5.14
C ASP A 62 8.62 -24.14 -4.64
N GLY A 63 8.23 -23.02 -4.04
CA GLY A 63 6.82 -22.69 -3.75
C GLY A 63 6.40 -22.90 -2.29
N PHE A 64 7.32 -23.18 -1.36
CA PHE A 64 6.98 -23.20 0.06
C PHE A 64 6.62 -21.80 0.56
N ALA A 65 5.48 -21.73 1.27
CA ALA A 65 4.98 -20.51 1.89
C ALA A 65 4.74 -20.70 3.39
N LEU A 66 4.96 -19.66 4.17
CA LEU A 66 4.59 -19.58 5.58
C LEU A 66 3.36 -18.68 5.78
N THR A 67 2.48 -19.09 6.68
CA THR A 67 1.38 -18.28 7.21
C THR A 67 1.16 -18.61 8.69
N ASN A 68 0.27 -17.87 9.34
CA ASN A 68 -0.06 -18.13 10.74
C ASN A 68 -0.94 -19.37 10.88
N PHE A 69 -0.82 -20.08 12.01
CA PHE A 69 -1.66 -21.23 12.34
C PHE A 69 -3.16 -20.93 12.21
N HIS A 70 -3.64 -19.81 12.77
CA HIS A 70 -5.06 -19.46 12.74
C HIS A 70 -5.60 -19.18 11.34
N VAL A 71 -4.72 -18.92 10.36
CA VAL A 71 -5.14 -18.73 8.97
C VAL A 71 -5.59 -20.08 8.41
N VAL A 72 -4.89 -21.17 8.72
CA VAL A 72 -5.14 -22.51 8.14
C VAL A 72 -5.85 -23.49 9.08
N ALA A 73 -5.93 -23.17 10.37
CA ALA A 73 -6.57 -24.03 11.36
C ALA A 73 -8.05 -24.27 11.05
N GLY A 74 -8.46 -25.54 11.04
CA GLY A 74 -9.84 -25.94 10.74
C GLY A 74 -10.23 -25.84 9.26
N GLN A 75 -9.29 -25.49 8.39
CA GLN A 75 -9.51 -25.48 6.94
C GLN A 75 -9.20 -26.84 6.29
N SER A 76 -9.68 -27.01 5.07
CA SER A 76 -9.24 -28.11 4.20
C SER A 76 -7.73 -28.01 3.95
N PRO A 77 -7.00 -29.14 3.89
CA PRO A 77 -5.60 -29.15 3.46
C PRO A 77 -5.39 -28.62 2.03
N ALA A 78 -6.43 -28.68 1.19
CA ALA A 78 -6.42 -28.08 -0.14
C ALA A 78 -6.89 -26.61 -0.06
N LEU A 79 -6.01 -25.69 -0.45
CA LEU A 79 -6.18 -24.25 -0.34
C LEU A 79 -6.08 -23.60 -1.73
N LYS A 80 -6.72 -22.45 -1.90
CA LYS A 80 -6.45 -21.55 -3.02
C LYS A 80 -5.63 -20.36 -2.53
N CYS A 81 -4.53 -20.09 -3.21
CA CYS A 81 -3.62 -18.98 -2.91
C CYS A 81 -3.41 -18.10 -4.14
N GLY A 82 -3.12 -16.82 -3.95
CA GLY A 82 -2.79 -15.88 -5.03
C GLY A 82 -1.45 -15.20 -4.83
N LEU A 83 -0.78 -14.88 -5.93
CA LEU A 83 0.45 -14.07 -5.94
C LEU A 83 0.21 -12.70 -6.61
N GLN A 84 1.23 -11.84 -6.57
CA GLN A 84 1.16 -10.50 -7.16
C GLN A 84 0.97 -10.50 -8.69
N ASP A 85 1.28 -11.60 -9.36
CA ASP A 85 1.03 -11.80 -10.79
C ASP A 85 -0.46 -11.91 -11.16
N GLY A 86 -1.35 -11.97 -10.16
CA GLY A 86 -2.79 -12.08 -10.35
C GLY A 86 -3.28 -13.50 -10.64
N ILE A 87 -2.41 -14.50 -10.52
CA ILE A 87 -2.75 -15.91 -10.74
C ILE A 87 -3.17 -16.55 -9.42
N LEU A 88 -4.21 -17.41 -9.48
CA LEU A 88 -4.59 -18.30 -8.39
C LEU A 88 -3.97 -19.67 -8.57
N TYR A 89 -3.38 -20.17 -7.49
CA TYR A 89 -2.68 -21.43 -7.39
C TYR A 89 -3.41 -22.38 -6.45
N ASP A 90 -3.38 -23.66 -6.81
CA ASP A 90 -3.67 -24.73 -5.86
C ASP A 90 -2.49 -24.89 -4.91
N ALA A 91 -2.78 -24.88 -3.61
CA ALA A 91 -1.80 -25.06 -2.55
C ALA A 91 -2.24 -26.17 -1.61
N VAL A 92 -1.27 -26.82 -0.98
CA VAL A 92 -1.51 -27.89 0.00
C VAL A 92 -0.84 -27.53 1.31
N LEU A 93 -1.56 -27.72 2.42
CA LEU A 93 -1.01 -27.62 3.76
C LEU A 93 -0.06 -28.79 4.01
N VAL A 94 1.21 -28.48 4.27
CA VAL A 94 2.28 -29.48 4.45
C VAL A 94 2.83 -29.56 5.89
N GLY A 95 2.40 -28.68 6.79
CA GLY A 95 2.80 -28.67 8.21
C GLY A 95 1.99 -27.66 9.04
N LEU A 96 1.88 -27.92 10.36
CA LEU A 96 1.18 -27.10 11.36
C LEU A 96 2.05 -26.84 12.59
#